data_AF-A0A9E1A607-F1
#
_entry.id   AF-A0A9E1A607-F1
#
_cell.length_a   1.000
_cell.length_b   1.000
_cell.length_c   1.000
_cell.angle_alpha   90.00
_cell.angle_beta   90.00
_cell.angle_gamma   90.00
#
_symmetry.space_group_name_H-M   'P 1'
#
loop_
_entity.id
_entity.type
_entity.pdbx_description
1 polymer ?
#
loop_
_entity_poly.entity_id
_entity_poly.type
_entity_poly.pdbx_seq_one_letter_code
_entity_poly.pdbx_strand_id
1 'polypeptide(L)'
;MWYNDKIELYVNSTEVGHDENFNPVISEKVPVDLGRCKIHGNPTAKKVQSADGEDYIYSYQVVIETIPSIFPKLGDKVRITKSDGSISGLEMTVVGFGTMKGKASVLL
;
A
#
# COMPACT_ATOMS: atom_id res chain seq x y z
N MET A 1 20.65 8.68 8.41
CA MET A 1 19.19 8.47 8.56
C MET A 1 18.83 7.28 7.69
N TRP A 2 18.54 6.12 8.30
CA TRP A 2 18.29 4.88 7.55
C TRP A 2 16.80 4.76 7.24
N TYR A 3 16.45 4.73 5.95
CA TYR A 3 15.08 4.53 5.48
C TYR A 3 14.77 3.03 5.47
N ASN A 4 14.35 2.51 6.62
CA ASN A 4 14.04 1.09 6.81
C ASN A 4 12.53 0.85 7.05
N ASP A 5 11.69 1.86 6.79
CA ASP A 5 10.25 1.63 6.80
C ASP A 5 9.87 0.72 5.62
N LYS A 6 8.84 -0.10 5.84
CA LYS A 6 8.39 -1.11 4.89
C LYS A 6 6.93 -0.90 4.55
N ILE A 7 6.59 -1.05 3.27
CA ILE A 7 5.22 -1.09 2.78
C ILE A 7 5.07 -2.27 1.83
N GLU A 8 4.08 -3.11 2.10
CA GLU A 8 3.77 -4.31 1.32
C GLU A 8 2.37 -4.18 0.73
N LEU A 9 2.22 -4.40 -0.57
CA LEU A 9 0.94 -4.43 -1.26
C LEU A 9 0.43 -5.86 -1.34
N TYR A 10 -0.80 -6.10 -0.94
CA TYR A 10 -1.45 -7.38 -1.14
C TYR A 10 -1.97 -7.49 -2.57
N VAL A 11 -1.27 -8.26 -3.39
CA VAL A 11 -1.69 -8.58 -4.75
C VAL A 11 -2.28 -9.98 -4.79
N ASN A 12 -3.27 -10.21 -5.66
CA ASN A 12 -3.75 -11.56 -5.91
C ASN A 12 -2.60 -12.38 -6.52
N SER A 13 -2.35 -13.59 -6.04
CA SER A 13 -1.40 -14.49 -6.69
C SER A 13 -1.82 -14.70 -8.15
N THR A 14 -0.85 -14.74 -9.05
CA THR A 14 -1.07 -15.10 -10.47
C THR A 14 -1.30 -16.60 -10.65
N GLU A 15 -1.54 -17.35 -9.58
CA GLU A 15 -1.90 -18.76 -9.67
C GLU A 15 -3.31 -18.86 -10.25
N VAL A 16 -3.35 -19.06 -11.56
CA VAL A 16 -4.53 -19.41 -12.32
C VAL A 16 -4.46 -20.91 -12.53
N GLY A 17 -5.32 -21.65 -11.84
CA GLY A 17 -5.29 -23.11 -11.88
C GLY A 17 -6.56 -23.71 -11.33
N HIS A 18 -6.67 -25.02 -11.50
CA HIS A 18 -7.67 -25.83 -10.82
C HIS A 18 -6.98 -26.74 -9.81
N ASP A 19 -7.60 -26.94 -8.65
CA ASP A 19 -7.14 -27.96 -7.70
C ASP A 19 -7.36 -29.38 -8.27
N GLU A 20 -6.94 -30.40 -7.53
CA GLU A 20 -7.11 -31.81 -7.92
C GLU A 20 -8.58 -32.22 -8.14
N ASN A 21 -9.52 -31.41 -7.63
CA ASN A 21 -10.96 -31.60 -7.74
C ASN A 21 -11.61 -30.71 -8.82
N PHE A 22 -10.81 -30.08 -9.68
CA PHE A 22 -11.26 -29.15 -10.72
C PHE A 22 -11.94 -27.87 -10.20
N ASN A 23 -11.81 -27.53 -8.91
CA ASN A 23 -12.27 -26.23 -8.43
C ASN A 23 -11.28 -25.14 -8.83
N PRO A 24 -11.75 -23.92 -9.12
CA PRO A 24 -10.85 -22.78 -9.32
C PRO A 24 -10.00 -22.57 -8.06
N VAL A 25 -8.68 -22.52 -8.22
CA VAL A 25 -7.78 -22.14 -7.13
C VAL A 25 -8.07 -20.70 -6.76
N ILE A 26 -8.47 -20.46 -5.51
CA ILE A 26 -8.67 -19.11 -4.99
C ILE A 26 -7.28 -18.50 -4.84
N SER A 27 -6.99 -17.47 -5.64
CA SER A 27 -5.71 -16.78 -5.59
C SER A 27 -5.49 -16.17 -4.21
N GLU A 28 -4.55 -16.72 -3.43
CA GLU A 28 -4.15 -16.14 -2.16
C GLU A 28 -3.54 -14.75 -2.38
N LYS A 29 -3.79 -13.82 -1.44
CA LYS A 29 -3.18 -12.50 -1.49
C LYS A 29 -1.76 -12.56 -0.96
N VAL A 30 -0.79 -12.31 -1.83
CA VAL A 30 0.64 -12.33 -1.49
C VAL A 30 1.11 -10.89 -1.20
N PRO A 31 1.78 -10.64 -0.07
CA PRO A 31 2.37 -9.33 0.19
C PRO A 31 3.62 -9.13 -0.70
N VAL A 32 3.64 -8.03 -1.45
CA VAL A 32 4.77 -7.62 -2.28
C VAL A 32 5.35 -6.33 -1.74
N ASP A 33 6.65 -6.33 -1.41
CA ASP A 33 7.36 -5.14 -0.96
C ASP A 33 7.47 -4.11 -2.10
N LEU A 34 7.00 -2.88 -1.86
CA LEU A 34 7.07 -1.79 -2.83
C LEU A 34 8.42 -1.03 -2.78
N GLY A 35 9.31 -1.42 -1.87
CA GLY A 35 10.67 -0.89 -1.75
C GLY A 35 10.81 0.15 -0.64
N ARG A 36 11.97 0.83 -0.66
CA ARG A 36 12.36 1.77 0.40
C ARG A 36 11.36 2.93 0.49
N CYS A 37 10.78 3.10 1.66
CA CYS A 37 9.81 4.15 1.89
C CYS A 37 10.07 4.91 3.19
N LYS A 38 9.29 5.98 3.37
CA LYS A 38 9.14 6.72 4.62
C LYS A 38 7.67 6.82 4.97
N ILE A 39 7.33 6.50 6.21
CA ILE A 39 5.96 6.58 6.72
C ILE A 39 5.81 7.86 7.55
N HIS A 40 4.96 8.76 7.07
CA HIS A 40 4.60 9.99 7.75
C HIS A 40 3.20 9.87 8.33
N GLY A 41 3.08 9.99 9.66
CA GLY A 41 1.78 10.11 10.31
C GLY A 41 1.14 11.46 9.98
N ASN A 42 -0.18 11.47 9.78
CA ASN A 42 -0.96 12.67 9.58
C ASN A 42 -1.70 13.04 10.88
N PRO A 43 -1.12 13.88 11.75
CA PRO A 43 -1.73 14.20 13.05
C PRO A 43 -3.02 15.01 12.93
N THR A 44 -3.20 15.70 11.81
CA THR A 44 -4.43 16.38 11.44
C THR A 44 -5.04 15.61 10.28
N ALA A 45 -6.03 14.76 10.53
CA ALA A 45 -6.83 14.04 9.53
C ALA A 45 -7.21 14.95 8.33
N LYS A 46 -6.33 15.04 7.33
CA LYS A 46 -6.53 15.90 6.16
C LYS A 46 -7.42 15.14 5.20
N LYS A 47 -8.53 15.75 4.83
CA LYS A 47 -9.42 15.26 3.79
C LYS A 47 -8.73 15.39 2.44
N VAL A 48 -8.78 14.33 1.64
CA VAL A 48 -8.36 14.33 0.24
C VAL A 48 -9.63 14.19 -0.57
N GLN A 49 -9.87 15.17 -1.45
CA GLN A 49 -10.92 15.04 -2.45
C GLN A 49 -10.51 13.96 -3.43
N SER A 50 -11.21 12.83 -3.40
CA SER A 50 -11.03 11.78 -4.40
C SER A 50 -11.84 12.13 -5.65
N ALA A 51 -11.42 11.54 -6.78
CA ALA A 51 -12.03 11.77 -8.08
C ALA A 51 -13.45 11.17 -8.20
N ASP A 52 -13.86 10.34 -7.25
CA ASP A 52 -15.20 9.78 -7.10
C ASP A 52 -16.19 10.73 -6.39
N GLY A 53 -15.71 11.86 -5.87
CA GLY A 53 -16.51 12.84 -5.12
C GLY A 53 -16.61 12.58 -3.62
N GLU A 54 -15.98 11.52 -3.11
CA GLU A 54 -15.93 11.21 -1.67
C GLU A 54 -14.70 11.83 -1.00
N ASP A 55 -14.88 12.33 0.23
CA ASP A 55 -13.81 12.86 1.06
C ASP A 55 -13.17 11.71 1.84
N TYR A 56 -11.92 11.35 1.51
CA TYR A 56 -11.18 10.35 2.28
C TYR A 56 -10.27 11.01 3.31
N ILE A 57 -10.33 10.50 4.55
CA ILE A 57 -9.40 10.86 5.62
C ILE A 57 -8.28 9.81 5.61
N TYR A 58 -7.05 10.26 5.40
CA TYR A 58 -5.87 9.41 5.51
C TYR A 58 -5.13 9.68 6.83
N SER A 59 -4.73 8.61 7.50
CA SER A 59 -3.97 8.64 8.75
C SER A 59 -2.46 8.61 8.49
N TYR A 60 -2.03 8.07 7.35
CA TYR A 60 -0.62 7.98 7.00
C TYR A 60 -0.35 8.32 5.53
N GLN A 61 0.74 9.03 5.29
CA GLN A 61 1.31 9.23 3.96
C GLN A 61 2.60 8.42 3.86
N VAL A 62 2.66 7.50 2.92
CA VAL A 62 3.86 6.70 2.63
C VAL A 62 4.53 7.22 1.38
N VAL A 63 5.76 7.70 1.51
CA VAL A 63 6.56 8.18 0.39
C VAL A 63 7.59 7.12 0.03
N ILE A 64 7.40 6.47 -1.11
CA ILE A 64 8.31 5.49 -1.69
C ILE A 64 9.39 6.24 -2.48
N GLU A 65 10.66 5.99 -2.18
CA GLU A 65 11.77 6.75 -2.76
C GLU A 65 12.07 6.42 -4.23
N THR A 66 11.51 5.32 -4.71
CA THR A 66 11.61 4.84 -6.09
C THR A 66 10.24 4.65 -6.69
N ILE A 67 10.17 4.61 -8.02
CA ILE A 67 8.95 4.19 -8.72
C ILE A 67 8.80 2.67 -8.49
N PRO A 68 7.74 2.20 -7.83
CA PRO A 68 7.55 0.78 -7.59
C PRO A 68 7.20 0.07 -8.91
N SER A 69 7.60 -1.20 -9.04
CA SER A 69 7.26 -2.02 -10.20
C SER A 69 5.75 -2.32 -10.29
N ILE A 70 5.06 -2.23 -9.15
CA ILE A 70 3.60 -2.41 -9.05
C ILE A 70 3.02 -1.17 -8.40
N PHE A 71 2.02 -0.58 -9.05
CA PHE A 71 1.34 0.62 -8.55
C PHE A 71 0.10 0.23 -7.73
N PRO A 72 0.04 0.66 -6.44
CA PRO A 72 -1.18 0.52 -5.64
C PRO A 72 -2.34 1.28 -6.27
N LYS A 73 -3.54 0.70 -6.18
CA LYS A 73 -4.79 1.31 -6.65
C LYS A 73 -5.68 1.68 -5.47
N LEU A 74 -6.63 2.58 -5.71
CA LEU A 74 -7.66 2.90 -4.74
C LEU A 74 -8.40 1.62 -4.31
N GLY A 75 -8.53 1.41 -3.00
CA GLY A 75 -9.16 0.21 -2.43
C GLY A 75 -8.22 -0.98 -2.22
N ASP A 76 -6.97 -0.94 -2.70
CA ASP A 76 -6.02 -2.01 -2.43
C ASP A 76 -5.66 -2.06 -0.94
N LYS A 77 -5.36 -3.26 -0.44
CA LYS A 77 -4.85 -3.44 0.91
C LYS A 77 -3.33 -3.39 0.91
N VAL A 78 -2.78 -2.62 1.84
CA VAL A 78 -1.34 -2.59 2.10
C VAL A 78 -1.07 -2.87 3.56
N ARG A 79 0.16 -3.30 3.85
CA ARG A 79 0.69 -3.48 5.19
C ARG A 79 1.88 -2.56 5.37
N ILE A 80 1.87 -1.73 6.40
CA ILE A 80 2.96 -0.81 6.73
C ILE A 80 3.66 -1.22 8.03
N THR A 81 4.98 -1.08 8.05
CA THR A 81 5.81 -1.33 9.23
C THR A 81 6.85 -0.23 9.33
N LYS A 82 6.90 0.45 10.48
CA LYS A 82 7.94 1.43 10.74
C LYS A 82 9.16 0.78 11.36
N SER A 83 10.32 1.27 10.96
CA SER A 83 11.60 0.83 11.49
C SER A 83 11.82 1.18 12.97
N ASP A 84 11.14 2.23 13.46
CA ASP A 84 11.16 2.65 14.87
C ASP A 84 10.30 1.76 15.80
N GLY A 85 9.58 0.78 15.25
CA GLY A 85 8.71 -0.13 16.00
C GLY A 85 7.36 0.46 16.41
N SER A 86 7.08 1.74 16.16
CA SER A 86 5.79 2.37 16.51
C SER A 86 4.62 1.85 15.67
N ILE A 87 4.90 1.27 14.49
CA ILE A 87 3.93 0.59 13.65
C ILE A 87 4.51 -0.77 13.28
N SER A 88 3.82 -1.84 13.67
CA SER A 88 4.23 -3.22 13.37
C SER A 88 3.16 -3.92 12.56
N GLY A 89 3.34 -3.94 11.23
CA GLY A 89 2.48 -4.69 10.32
C GLY A 89 1.02 -4.23 10.29
N LEU A 90 0.77 -2.93 10.36
CA LEU A 90 -0.58 -2.36 10.32
C LEU A 90 -1.15 -2.46 8.91
N GLU A 91 -2.33 -3.10 8.78
CA GLU A 91 -3.04 -3.21 7.51
C GLU A 91 -3.96 -2.02 7.28
N MET A 92 -3.88 -1.44 6.09
CA MET A 92 -4.65 -0.27 5.69
C MET A 92 -5.13 -0.38 4.25
N THR A 93 -6.11 0.45 3.90
CA THR A 93 -6.63 0.55 2.54
C THR A 93 -6.05 1.80 1.87
N VAL A 94 -5.65 1.68 0.62
CA VAL A 94 -5.18 2.81 -0.17
C VAL A 94 -6.35 3.72 -0.50
N VAL A 95 -6.28 4.97 -0.05
CA VAL A 95 -7.27 6.03 -0.32
C VAL A 95 -6.76 7.05 -1.34
N GLY A 96 -5.50 6.95 -1.74
CA GLY A 96 -4.95 7.80 -2.79
C GLY A 96 -3.56 7.34 -3.22
N PHE A 97 -3.26 7.56 -4.50
CA PHE A 97 -1.95 7.25 -5.07
C PHE A 97 -1.52 8.36 -6.03
N GLY A 98 -0.26 8.76 -5.96
CA GLY A 98 0.31 9.75 -6.87
C GLY A 98 1.81 9.57 -7.06
N THR A 99 2.33 10.03 -8.19
CA THR A 99 3.77 10.05 -8.46
C THR A 99 4.25 11.48 -8.66
N MET A 100 5.44 11.79 -8.15
CA MET A 100 6.05 13.11 -8.30
C MET A 100 7.57 12.99 -8.33
N LYS A 101 8.22 13.54 -9.37
CA LYS A 101 9.68 13.62 -9.51
C LYS A 101 10.43 12.30 -9.19
N GLY A 102 9.94 11.18 -9.72
CA GLY A 102 10.58 9.85 -9.55
C GLY A 102 10.29 9.16 -8.22
N LYS A 103 9.40 9.71 -7.39
CA LYS A 103 8.91 9.11 -6.15
C LYS A 103 7.43 8.79 -6.27
N ALA A 104 6.98 7.79 -5.51
CA ALA A 104 5.56 7.48 -5.38
C ALA A 104 5.07 7.83 -3.98
N SER A 105 3.84 8.33 -3.88
CA SER A 105 3.17 8.66 -2.63
C SER A 105 1.88 7.87 -2.56
N VAL A 106 1.71 7.15 -1.45
CA VAL A 106 0.51 6.38 -1.14
C VAL A 106 -0.14 7.01 0.09
N LEU A 107 -1.44 7.27 0.02
CA LEU A 107 -2.25 7.81 1.11
C LEU A 107 -3.09 6.67 1.69
N LEU A 108 -3.00 6.48 3.01
CA LEU A 108 -3.59 5.38 3.77
C LEU A 108 -4.46 5.91 4.91
#